data_AF-A0A2N7B3B1-F1
#
_entry.id   AF-A0A2N7B3B1-F1
#
_cell.length_a   1.000
_cell.length_b   1.000
_cell.length_c   1.000
_cell.angle_alpha   90.00
_cell.angle_beta   90.00
_cell.angle_gamma   90.00
#
_symmetry.space_group_name_H-M   'P 1'
#
loop_
_entity.id
_entity.type
_entity.pdbx_description
1 polymer ?
#
loop_
_entity_poly.entity_id
_entity_poly.type
_entity_poly.pdbx_seq_one_letter_code
_entity_poly.pdbx_strand_id
1 'polypeptide(L)'
;TGMNANGSSQDMDGFNYNYTAIRQACLVRENIDRVRDMSTTDKAVVKAEMKALLAYRYGQMLTIWGGVPLVSRSFQATEELAVPRNSVKAVLDSVVAWCDQAAAVLPAKWPDTFSGRMTKAAALSIKTKALMYAARPLFNTGTPYLDFGSNNALICLGNTDPARWTTAAQAAEAALTEAENNGGFRLINTGNPLDDYGTATSTPGNAEVILAYKSNNSWQMNMFYNLHNWQAYGNVLLTTQLETYYKQDGTDQTWPTGTEQLPFSDYLSKMKDMEARFKACFQPWQMDAWNNPGDNQWSNQNTFQWEMTGCARSTKFYYKAGSRNWFEFPLFRVASLYLSAAEAYNESGQTAKAWNDSIKFTSVPACPPLR
;
A
#
# COMPACT_ATOMS: atom_id res chain seq x y z
N THR A 1 -5.04 22.02 -6.84
CA THR A 1 -4.23 21.45 -7.94
C THR A 1 -3.05 22.37 -8.16
N GLY A 2 -1.83 21.88 -7.90
CA GLY A 2 -0.62 22.69 -8.05
C GLY A 2 -0.35 22.97 -9.53
N MET A 3 -0.05 24.23 -9.86
CA MET A 3 0.58 24.58 -11.13
C MET A 3 2.08 24.68 -10.90
N ASN A 4 2.88 24.18 -11.82
CA ASN A 4 4.31 24.49 -11.78
C ASN A 4 4.57 25.94 -12.22
N ALA A 5 5.82 26.38 -12.11
CA ALA A 5 6.25 27.74 -12.46
C ALA A 5 5.91 28.16 -13.91
N ASN A 6 5.59 27.20 -14.79
CA ASN A 6 5.23 27.45 -16.19
C ASN A 6 3.71 27.38 -16.43
N GLY A 7 2.88 27.38 -15.39
CA GLY A 7 1.43 27.38 -15.51
C GLY A 7 0.82 26.07 -16.01
N SER A 8 1.63 25.00 -16.15
CA SER A 8 1.09 23.69 -16.49
C SER A 8 0.49 23.02 -15.26
N SER A 9 -0.68 22.41 -15.44
CA SER A 9 -1.28 21.53 -14.45
C SER A 9 -0.31 20.39 -14.16
N GLN A 10 0.30 20.43 -12.99
CA GLN A 10 0.93 19.25 -12.41
C GLN A 10 -0.06 18.72 -11.39
N ASP A 11 -1.05 17.96 -11.88
CA ASP A 11 -1.97 17.17 -11.06
C ASP A 11 -1.17 16.04 -10.39
N MET A 12 -0.15 16.40 -9.59
CA MET A 12 0.72 15.47 -8.87
C MET A 12 -0.05 14.68 -7.81
N ASP A 13 -1.17 15.24 -7.36
CA ASP A 13 -2.09 14.61 -6.44
C ASP A 13 -3.13 13.75 -7.18
N GLY A 14 -3.28 13.92 -8.50
CA GLY A 14 -4.11 13.08 -9.37
C GLY A 14 -5.63 13.24 -9.16
N PHE A 15 -6.06 14.37 -8.60
CA PHE A 15 -7.45 14.63 -8.23
C PHE A 15 -8.42 14.45 -9.42
N ASN A 16 -8.10 15.00 -10.59
CA ASN A 16 -8.99 14.95 -11.75
C ASN A 16 -9.07 13.53 -12.35
N TYR A 17 -7.97 12.78 -12.31
CA TYR A 17 -7.94 11.39 -12.77
C TYR A 17 -8.85 10.49 -11.93
N ASN A 18 -9.02 10.79 -10.63
CA ASN A 18 -9.96 10.04 -9.78
C ASN A 18 -11.41 10.22 -10.25
N TYR A 19 -11.87 11.44 -10.55
CA TYR A 19 -13.23 11.68 -11.03
C TYR A 19 -13.48 11.12 -12.44
N THR A 20 -12.45 11.08 -13.28
CA THR A 20 -12.53 10.39 -14.58
C THR A 20 -12.82 8.90 -14.39
N ALA A 21 -12.06 8.23 -13.51
CA ALA A 21 -12.27 6.82 -13.20
C ALA A 21 -13.63 6.57 -12.51
N ILE A 22 -14.04 7.45 -11.59
CA ILE A 22 -15.35 7.39 -10.93
C ILE A 22 -16.48 7.47 -11.96
N ARG A 23 -16.41 8.42 -12.91
CA ARG A 23 -17.41 8.53 -13.97
C ARG A 23 -17.49 7.27 -14.81
N GLN A 24 -16.36 6.68 -15.20
CA GLN A 24 -16.31 5.43 -15.95
C GLN A 24 -16.99 4.28 -15.18
N ALA A 25 -16.69 4.14 -13.89
CA ALA A 25 -17.31 3.13 -13.04
C ALA A 25 -18.83 3.33 -12.92
N CYS A 26 -19.29 4.58 -12.76
CA CYS A 26 -20.72 4.91 -12.73
C CYS A 26 -21.41 4.54 -14.06
N LEU A 27 -20.83 4.91 -15.20
CA LEU A 27 -21.38 4.60 -16.52
C LEU A 27 -21.53 3.09 -16.73
N VAL A 28 -20.51 2.30 -16.38
CA VAL A 28 -20.60 0.82 -16.45
C VAL A 28 -21.75 0.32 -15.58
N ARG A 29 -21.79 0.75 -14.31
CA ARG A 29 -22.81 0.29 -13.36
C ARG A 29 -24.24 0.63 -13.78
N GLU A 30 -24.44 1.79 -14.38
CA GLU A 30 -25.74 2.28 -14.86
C GLU A 30 -26.20 1.62 -16.16
N ASN A 31 -25.26 1.12 -16.99
CA ASN A 31 -25.58 0.60 -18.32
C ASN A 31 -25.46 -0.92 -18.45
N ILE A 32 -24.79 -1.61 -17.53
CA ILE A 32 -24.51 -3.05 -17.64
C ILE A 32 -25.78 -3.92 -17.76
N ASP A 33 -26.91 -3.47 -17.21
CA ASP A 33 -28.17 -4.21 -17.33
C ASP A 33 -28.70 -4.28 -18.76
N ARG A 34 -28.27 -3.36 -19.64
CA ARG A 34 -28.65 -3.31 -21.07
C ARG A 34 -27.96 -4.40 -21.91
N VAL A 35 -26.93 -5.05 -21.40
CA VAL A 35 -26.23 -6.14 -22.09
C VAL A 35 -27.14 -7.37 -22.12
N ARG A 36 -27.53 -7.85 -23.30
CA ARG A 36 -28.48 -8.96 -23.45
C ARG A 36 -27.86 -10.32 -23.11
N ASP A 37 -26.61 -10.54 -23.52
CA ASP A 37 -25.96 -11.86 -23.49
C ASP A 37 -25.05 -12.03 -22.25
N MET A 38 -25.55 -11.65 -21.07
CA MET A 38 -24.81 -11.78 -19.81
C MET A 38 -25.75 -12.18 -18.67
N SER A 39 -25.32 -13.13 -17.84
CA SER A 39 -26.12 -13.62 -16.72
C SER A 39 -26.33 -12.53 -15.67
N THR A 40 -27.43 -12.62 -14.91
CA THR A 40 -27.70 -11.69 -13.79
C THR A 40 -26.59 -11.73 -12.74
N THR A 41 -26.01 -12.91 -12.49
CA THR A 41 -24.90 -13.10 -11.55
C THR A 41 -23.65 -12.36 -12.02
N ASP A 42 -23.27 -12.51 -13.29
CA ASP A 42 -22.09 -11.82 -13.83
C ASP A 42 -22.27 -10.30 -13.85
N LYS A 43 -23.48 -9.82 -14.19
CA LYS A 43 -23.83 -8.38 -14.10
C LYS A 43 -23.69 -7.88 -12.66
N ALA A 44 -24.16 -8.64 -11.68
CA ALA A 44 -24.05 -8.28 -10.27
C ALA A 44 -22.58 -8.18 -9.81
N VAL A 45 -21.74 -9.12 -10.24
CA VAL A 45 -20.29 -9.10 -10.01
C VAL A 45 -19.66 -7.84 -10.63
N VAL A 46 -19.95 -7.52 -11.89
CA VAL A 46 -19.41 -6.32 -12.55
C VAL A 46 -19.81 -5.06 -11.78
N LYS A 47 -21.08 -4.96 -11.34
CA LYS A 47 -21.52 -3.84 -10.50
C LYS A 47 -20.77 -3.77 -9.17
N ALA A 48 -20.49 -4.92 -8.55
CA ALA A 48 -19.74 -5.01 -7.30
C ALA A 48 -18.28 -4.57 -7.47
N GLU A 49 -17.62 -4.96 -8.57
CA GLU A 49 -16.28 -4.47 -8.91
C GLU A 49 -16.27 -2.95 -9.10
N MET A 50 -17.25 -2.40 -9.82
CA MET A 50 -17.34 -0.95 -9.98
C MET A 50 -17.49 -0.25 -8.63
N LYS A 51 -18.33 -0.77 -7.72
CA LYS A 51 -18.47 -0.23 -6.35
C LYS A 51 -17.15 -0.30 -5.57
N ALA A 52 -16.41 -1.40 -5.65
CA ALA A 52 -15.11 -1.51 -5.01
C ALA A 52 -14.08 -0.53 -5.60
N LEU A 53 -14.12 -0.27 -6.91
CA LEU A 53 -13.28 0.75 -7.56
C LEU A 53 -13.66 2.18 -7.13
N LEU A 54 -14.96 2.47 -7.01
CA LEU A 54 -15.45 3.72 -6.41
C LEU A 54 -14.91 3.88 -4.99
N ALA A 55 -15.04 2.83 -4.16
CA ALA A 55 -14.53 2.82 -2.79
C ALA A 55 -13.01 3.00 -2.73
N TYR A 56 -12.25 2.37 -3.63
CA TYR A 56 -10.80 2.54 -3.74
C TYR A 56 -10.44 3.99 -4.05
N ARG A 57 -11.09 4.61 -5.05
CA ARG A 57 -10.81 5.99 -5.46
C ARG A 57 -11.15 6.99 -4.36
N TYR A 58 -12.35 6.88 -3.79
CA TYR A 58 -12.76 7.74 -2.68
C TYR A 58 -11.94 7.48 -1.41
N GLY A 59 -11.52 6.24 -1.16
CA GLY A 59 -10.63 5.91 -0.04
C GLY A 59 -9.25 6.55 -0.18
N GLN A 60 -8.65 6.56 -1.38
CA GLN A 60 -7.41 7.32 -1.61
C GLN A 60 -7.65 8.82 -1.43
N MET A 61 -8.76 9.34 -1.95
CA MET A 61 -9.07 10.76 -1.80
C MET A 61 -9.28 11.19 -0.35
N LEU A 62 -9.91 10.33 0.46
CA LEU A 62 -10.07 10.54 1.89
C LEU A 62 -8.71 10.74 2.57
N THR A 63 -7.71 9.92 2.24
CA THR A 63 -6.39 9.99 2.88
C THR A 63 -5.54 11.20 2.50
N ILE A 64 -5.81 11.82 1.34
CA ILE A 64 -5.02 12.93 0.80
C ILE A 64 -5.71 14.27 1.07
N TRP A 65 -7.03 14.37 0.81
CA TRP A 65 -7.78 15.64 0.87
C TRP A 65 -8.87 15.67 1.95
N GLY A 66 -9.16 14.55 2.62
CA GLY A 66 -10.28 14.44 3.55
C GLY A 66 -11.64 14.47 2.83
N GLY A 67 -12.47 15.44 3.18
CA GLY A 67 -13.78 15.66 2.57
C GLY A 67 -13.67 16.11 1.11
N VAL A 68 -14.41 15.47 0.21
CA VAL A 68 -14.41 15.74 -1.24
C VAL A 68 -15.83 15.66 -1.81
N PRO A 69 -16.11 16.18 -3.02
CA PRO A 69 -17.43 16.04 -3.63
C PRO A 69 -17.81 14.57 -3.87
N LEU A 70 -18.93 14.12 -3.30
CA LEU A 70 -19.43 12.77 -3.51
C LEU A 70 -20.28 12.70 -4.77
N VAL A 71 -19.74 12.04 -5.77
CA VAL A 71 -20.35 11.78 -7.07
C VAL A 71 -20.41 10.26 -7.23
N SER A 72 -21.63 9.75 -7.20
CA SER A 72 -21.90 8.32 -7.29
C SER A 72 -22.79 7.97 -8.47
N ARG A 73 -22.95 8.87 -9.45
CA ARG A 73 -23.70 8.67 -10.68
C ARG A 73 -23.05 9.41 -11.84
N SER A 74 -23.46 9.10 -13.06
CA SER A 74 -23.11 9.95 -14.20
C SER A 74 -23.96 11.23 -14.23
N PHE A 75 -23.31 12.35 -14.55
CA PHE A 75 -23.98 13.60 -14.92
C PHE A 75 -24.22 13.66 -16.43
N GLN A 76 -25.36 14.25 -16.81
CA GLN A 76 -25.65 14.77 -18.14
C GLN A 76 -25.03 16.16 -18.33
N ALA A 77 -24.84 16.58 -19.58
CA ALA A 77 -24.22 17.87 -19.91
C ALA A 77 -25.06 19.09 -19.46
N THR A 78 -26.35 18.90 -19.19
CA THR A 78 -27.28 19.96 -18.79
C THR A 78 -27.42 20.11 -17.27
N GLU A 79 -26.77 19.25 -16.49
CA GLU A 79 -26.88 19.27 -15.03
C GLU A 79 -25.90 20.25 -14.39
N GLU A 80 -26.21 20.71 -13.18
CA GLU A 80 -25.28 21.45 -12.34
C GLU A 80 -24.11 20.54 -11.95
N LEU A 81 -22.88 20.98 -12.26
CA LEU A 81 -21.65 20.22 -12.03
C LEU A 81 -20.88 20.71 -10.80
N ALA A 82 -21.25 21.86 -10.23
CA ALA A 82 -20.68 22.41 -9.01
C ALA A 82 -21.20 21.65 -7.77
N VAL A 83 -20.70 20.42 -7.58
CA VAL A 83 -20.98 19.62 -6.39
C VAL A 83 -20.09 20.10 -5.24
N PRO A 84 -20.67 20.57 -4.11
CA PRO A 84 -19.87 21.00 -2.97
C PRO A 84 -19.13 19.82 -2.32
N ARG A 85 -18.04 20.11 -1.61
CA ARG A 85 -17.32 19.09 -0.83
C ARG A 85 -18.21 18.55 0.27
N ASN A 86 -18.23 17.23 0.43
CA ASN A 86 -18.84 16.58 1.58
C ASN A 86 -17.82 16.45 2.72
N SER A 87 -18.31 16.23 3.94
CA SER A 87 -17.46 16.02 5.12
C SER A 87 -16.62 14.75 5.01
N VAL A 88 -15.53 14.68 5.77
CA VAL A 88 -14.72 13.47 5.98
C VAL A 88 -15.62 12.28 6.33
N LYS A 89 -16.56 12.50 7.26
CA LYS A 89 -17.50 11.47 7.70
C LYS A 89 -18.34 10.94 6.54
N ALA A 90 -18.92 11.82 5.72
CA ALA A 90 -19.75 11.39 4.60
C ALA A 90 -18.95 10.59 3.55
N VAL A 91 -17.71 10.99 3.29
CA VAL A 91 -16.81 10.25 2.38
C VAL A 91 -16.46 8.88 2.96
N LEU A 92 -16.07 8.82 4.23
CA LEU A 92 -15.78 7.57 4.94
C LEU A 92 -16.98 6.62 4.93
N ASP A 93 -18.17 7.10 5.32
CA ASP A 93 -19.39 6.30 5.36
C ASP A 93 -19.71 5.71 3.97
N SER A 94 -19.50 6.51 2.91
CA SER A 94 -19.72 6.06 1.53
C SER A 94 -18.73 4.97 1.10
N VAL A 95 -17.44 5.14 1.43
CA VAL A 95 -16.40 4.14 1.15
C VAL A 95 -16.74 2.82 1.85
N VAL A 96 -17.08 2.88 3.14
CA VAL A 96 -17.46 1.69 3.93
C VAL A 96 -18.68 1.00 3.31
N ALA A 97 -19.73 1.76 2.99
CA ALA A 97 -20.94 1.21 2.39
C ALA A 97 -20.69 0.55 1.03
N TRP A 98 -19.87 1.15 0.16
CA TRP A 98 -19.53 0.55 -1.13
C TRP A 98 -18.67 -0.70 -0.98
N CYS A 99 -17.72 -0.72 -0.05
CA CYS A 99 -16.95 -1.92 0.27
C CYS A 99 -17.86 -3.05 0.76
N ASP A 100 -18.79 -2.77 1.68
CA ASP A 100 -19.70 -3.79 2.22
C ASP A 100 -20.62 -4.35 1.12
N GLN A 101 -21.18 -3.48 0.28
CA GLN A 101 -21.99 -3.89 -0.86
C GLN A 101 -21.19 -4.70 -1.90
N ALA A 102 -19.92 -4.37 -2.12
CA ALA A 102 -19.06 -5.10 -3.05
C ALA A 102 -18.67 -6.47 -2.46
N ALA A 103 -18.24 -6.50 -1.20
CA ALA A 103 -17.82 -7.71 -0.51
C ALA A 103 -18.94 -8.74 -0.36
N ALA A 104 -20.21 -8.32 -0.36
CA ALA A 104 -21.35 -9.22 -0.36
C ALA A 104 -21.53 -10.02 -1.67
N VAL A 105 -20.88 -9.61 -2.77
CA VAL A 105 -21.09 -10.18 -4.11
C VAL A 105 -19.79 -10.70 -4.73
N LEU A 106 -18.66 -10.02 -4.49
CA LEU A 106 -17.38 -10.39 -5.09
C LEU A 106 -16.94 -11.80 -4.64
N PRO A 107 -16.32 -12.58 -5.54
CA PRO A 107 -15.80 -13.89 -5.16
C PRO A 107 -14.58 -13.75 -4.25
N ALA A 108 -14.36 -14.78 -3.44
CA ALA A 108 -13.16 -14.90 -2.61
C ALA A 108 -11.89 -15.01 -3.48
N LYS A 109 -11.99 -15.78 -4.57
CA LYS A 109 -10.89 -16.07 -5.50
C LYS A 109 -11.38 -16.12 -6.94
N TRP A 110 -10.56 -15.62 -7.85
CA TRP A 110 -10.76 -15.72 -9.29
C TRP A 110 -9.97 -16.90 -9.87
N PRO A 111 -10.46 -17.55 -10.96
CA PRO A 111 -9.61 -18.38 -11.81
C PRO A 111 -8.40 -17.60 -12.32
N ASP A 112 -7.31 -18.29 -12.64
CA ASP A 112 -6.04 -17.67 -13.05
C ASP A 112 -6.19 -16.76 -14.28
N THR A 113 -7.10 -17.10 -15.20
CA THR A 113 -7.44 -16.28 -16.38
C THR A 113 -8.01 -14.91 -16.05
N PHE A 114 -8.54 -14.73 -14.83
CA PHE A 114 -9.10 -13.49 -14.31
C PHE A 114 -8.25 -12.91 -13.17
N SER A 115 -6.98 -13.31 -13.07
CA SER A 115 -6.03 -12.78 -12.08
C SER A 115 -5.91 -11.26 -12.16
N GLY A 116 -5.96 -10.60 -11.02
CA GLY A 116 -5.90 -9.13 -10.90
C GLY A 116 -7.25 -8.43 -10.80
N ARG A 117 -8.37 -9.15 -11.02
CA ARG A 117 -9.71 -8.63 -10.74
C ARG A 117 -9.96 -8.44 -9.24
N MET A 118 -10.91 -7.57 -8.90
CA MET A 118 -11.23 -7.28 -7.51
C MET A 118 -11.82 -8.52 -6.83
N THR A 119 -11.30 -8.88 -5.67
CA THR A 119 -11.82 -9.96 -4.81
C THR A 119 -12.55 -9.39 -3.61
N LYS A 120 -13.30 -10.24 -2.89
CA LYS A 120 -13.90 -9.88 -1.60
C LYS A 120 -12.84 -9.40 -0.59
N ALA A 121 -11.71 -10.11 -0.49
CA ALA A 121 -10.60 -9.71 0.36
C ALA A 121 -10.02 -8.33 0.00
N ALA A 122 -9.94 -8.00 -1.29
CA ALA A 122 -9.49 -6.69 -1.74
C ALA A 122 -10.46 -5.56 -1.34
N ALA A 123 -11.78 -5.77 -1.50
CA ALA A 123 -12.80 -4.82 -1.05
C ALA A 123 -12.76 -4.60 0.48
N LEU A 124 -12.60 -5.68 1.26
CA LEU A 124 -12.44 -5.59 2.71
C LEU A 124 -11.15 -4.87 3.10
N SER A 125 -10.05 -5.10 2.37
CA SER A 125 -8.78 -4.39 2.61
C SER A 125 -8.88 -2.87 2.38
N ILE A 126 -9.66 -2.45 1.38
CA ILE A 126 -9.97 -1.02 1.15
C ILE A 126 -10.74 -0.44 2.34
N LYS A 127 -11.76 -1.16 2.83
CA LYS A 127 -12.53 -0.78 4.03
C LYS A 127 -11.62 -0.65 5.25
N THR A 128 -10.78 -1.64 5.51
CA THR A 128 -9.82 -1.64 6.63
C THR A 128 -8.93 -0.42 6.57
N LYS A 129 -8.31 -0.11 5.41
CA LYS A 129 -7.47 1.07 5.26
C LYS A 129 -8.23 2.36 5.58
N ALA A 130 -9.45 2.54 5.07
CA ALA A 130 -10.25 3.74 5.34
C ALA A 130 -10.58 3.89 6.84
N LEU A 131 -10.96 2.80 7.51
CA LEU A 131 -11.28 2.80 8.93
C LEU A 131 -10.05 3.02 9.82
N MET A 132 -8.89 2.50 9.45
CA MET A 132 -7.62 2.78 10.15
C MET A 132 -7.29 4.28 10.11
N TYR A 133 -7.42 4.92 8.94
CA TYR A 133 -7.23 6.37 8.83
C TYR A 133 -8.24 7.14 9.68
N ALA A 134 -9.50 6.71 9.70
CA ALA A 134 -10.54 7.34 10.52
C ALA A 134 -10.29 7.20 12.04
N ALA A 135 -9.62 6.14 12.48
CA ALA A 135 -9.30 5.91 13.89
C ALA A 135 -8.06 6.69 14.37
N ARG A 136 -7.13 7.00 13.47
CA ARG A 136 -5.88 7.71 13.78
C ARG A 136 -6.12 9.15 14.25
N PRO A 137 -5.23 9.70 15.11
CA PRO A 137 -5.41 11.01 15.75
C PRO A 137 -5.68 12.18 14.79
N LEU A 138 -5.12 12.14 13.58
CA LEU A 138 -5.32 13.18 12.57
C LEU A 138 -6.80 13.36 12.19
N PHE A 139 -7.55 12.26 12.07
CA PHE A 139 -8.97 12.28 11.71
C PHE A 139 -9.88 12.15 12.94
N ASN A 140 -9.46 11.39 13.95
CA ASN A 140 -10.21 11.07 15.16
C ASN A 140 -10.10 12.15 16.24
N THR A 141 -10.43 13.38 15.88
CA THR A 141 -10.26 14.54 16.75
C THR A 141 -11.42 15.52 16.64
N GLY A 142 -11.75 16.17 17.76
CA GLY A 142 -12.59 17.37 17.80
C GLY A 142 -11.82 18.66 17.49
N THR A 143 -10.50 18.62 17.59
CA THR A 143 -9.60 19.75 17.35
C THR A 143 -8.72 19.43 16.15
N PRO A 144 -9.02 19.97 14.95
CA PRO A 144 -8.23 19.68 13.76
C PRO A 144 -6.81 20.25 13.89
N TYR A 145 -5.87 19.71 13.12
CA TYR A 145 -4.49 20.21 13.06
C TYR A 145 -4.38 21.63 12.49
N LEU A 146 -5.42 22.09 11.79
CA LEU A 146 -5.55 23.42 11.21
C LEU A 146 -6.99 23.89 11.37
N ASP A 147 -7.22 25.07 11.96
CA ASP A 147 -8.57 25.59 12.14
C ASP A 147 -9.11 26.22 10.85
N PHE A 148 -10.12 25.57 10.29
CA PHE A 148 -10.90 25.99 9.12
C PHE A 148 -12.33 26.44 9.48
N GLY A 149 -12.60 26.72 10.76
CA GLY A 149 -13.90 27.20 11.23
C GLY A 149 -15.04 26.25 10.85
N SER A 150 -16.03 26.75 10.11
CA SER A 150 -17.19 25.94 9.65
C SER A 150 -16.80 24.78 8.73
N ASN A 151 -15.59 24.79 8.17
CA ASN A 151 -15.08 23.75 7.26
C ASN A 151 -14.23 22.68 7.97
N ASN A 152 -14.16 22.67 9.31
CA ASN A 152 -13.38 21.67 10.07
C ASN A 152 -13.82 20.22 9.76
N ALA A 153 -15.12 20.01 9.46
CA ALA A 153 -15.64 18.71 9.06
C ALA A 153 -15.09 18.20 7.70
N LEU A 154 -14.39 19.04 6.93
CA LEU A 154 -13.70 18.64 5.69
C LEU A 154 -12.33 18.01 5.95
N ILE A 155 -11.79 18.09 7.16
CA ILE A 155 -10.44 17.59 7.47
C ILE A 155 -10.38 16.65 8.69
N CYS A 156 -11.40 16.64 9.56
CA CYS A 156 -11.49 15.68 10.66
C CYS A 156 -12.95 15.23 10.90
N LEU A 157 -13.13 14.28 11.84
CA LEU A 157 -14.45 13.73 12.19
C LEU A 157 -15.21 14.58 13.23
N GLY A 158 -14.56 15.58 13.83
CA GLY A 158 -15.21 16.53 14.75
C GLY A 158 -15.41 16.00 16.18
N ASN A 159 -14.92 14.80 16.49
CA ASN A 159 -14.88 14.24 17.83
C ASN A 159 -13.80 13.18 17.94
N THR A 160 -13.34 12.92 19.17
CA THR A 160 -12.53 11.74 19.49
C THR A 160 -13.45 10.60 19.94
N ASP A 161 -13.28 9.43 19.33
CA ASP A 161 -14.05 8.23 19.61
C ASP A 161 -13.12 7.00 19.65
N PRO A 162 -12.85 6.44 20.84
CA PRO A 162 -12.04 5.23 20.98
C PRO A 162 -12.62 4.01 20.27
N ALA A 163 -13.94 3.92 20.07
CA ALA A 163 -14.58 2.77 19.43
C ALA A 163 -14.21 2.60 17.94
N ARG A 164 -13.63 3.65 17.33
CA ARG A 164 -13.09 3.60 15.96
C ARG A 164 -11.93 2.63 15.84
N TRP A 165 -11.10 2.49 16.88
CA TRP A 165 -10.04 1.49 16.90
C TRP A 165 -10.60 0.07 16.92
N THR A 166 -11.62 -0.18 17.75
CA THR A 166 -12.31 -1.48 17.75
C THR A 166 -12.94 -1.80 16.39
N THR A 167 -13.56 -0.81 15.75
CA THR A 167 -14.18 -0.96 14.42
C THR A 167 -13.11 -1.27 13.36
N ALA A 168 -11.96 -0.59 13.41
CA ALA A 168 -10.86 -0.82 12.49
C ALA A 168 -10.21 -2.21 12.68
N ALA A 169 -10.04 -2.65 13.93
CA ALA A 169 -9.54 -3.99 14.26
C ALA A 169 -10.46 -5.08 13.69
N GLN A 170 -11.77 -4.97 13.91
CA GLN A 170 -12.76 -5.92 13.37
C GLN A 170 -12.76 -5.96 11.84
N ALA A 171 -12.58 -4.81 11.18
CA ALA A 171 -12.44 -4.77 9.73
C ALA A 171 -11.16 -5.48 9.24
N ALA A 172 -10.04 -5.30 9.93
CA ALA A 172 -8.78 -6.00 9.64
C ALA A 172 -8.92 -7.52 9.84
N GLU A 173 -9.54 -7.97 10.94
CA GLU A 173 -9.83 -9.40 11.18
C GLU A 173 -10.72 -10.00 10.09
N ALA A 174 -11.78 -9.29 9.68
CA ALA A 174 -12.67 -9.76 8.62
C ALA A 174 -11.94 -9.89 7.29
N ALA A 175 -11.08 -8.93 6.95
CA ALA A 175 -10.26 -8.97 5.75
C ALA A 175 -9.23 -10.12 5.79
N LEU A 176 -8.56 -10.33 6.93
CA LEU A 176 -7.62 -11.45 7.14
C LEU A 176 -8.32 -12.79 7.00
N THR A 177 -9.44 -12.98 7.71
CA THR A 177 -10.24 -14.20 7.70
C THR A 177 -10.67 -14.55 6.28
N GLU A 178 -11.17 -13.57 5.52
CA GLU A 178 -11.55 -13.79 4.13
C GLU A 178 -10.34 -14.11 3.24
N ALA A 179 -9.24 -13.37 3.40
CA ALA A 179 -8.04 -13.55 2.60
C ALA A 179 -7.42 -14.94 2.79
N GLU A 180 -7.30 -15.39 4.04
CA GLU A 180 -6.63 -16.64 4.41
C GLU A 180 -7.52 -17.87 4.23
N ASN A 181 -8.77 -17.82 4.69
CA ASN A 181 -9.63 -19.00 4.69
C ASN A 181 -10.28 -19.26 3.33
N ASN A 182 -10.57 -18.20 2.56
CA ASN A 182 -11.35 -18.31 1.33
C ASN A 182 -10.57 -17.83 0.09
N GLY A 183 -9.75 -16.79 0.22
CA GLY A 183 -9.01 -16.17 -0.89
C GLY A 183 -7.73 -16.92 -1.29
N GLY A 184 -7.22 -17.78 -0.42
CA GLY A 184 -5.96 -18.50 -0.62
C GLY A 184 -4.71 -17.63 -0.47
N PHE A 185 -4.87 -16.43 0.08
CA PHE A 185 -3.77 -15.55 0.42
C PHE A 185 -3.18 -15.95 1.78
N ARG A 186 -1.89 -15.72 1.99
CA ARG A 186 -1.23 -16.00 3.27
C ARG A 186 0.04 -15.20 3.40
N LEU A 187 0.46 -15.02 4.65
CA LEU A 187 1.81 -14.58 4.93
C LEU A 187 2.82 -15.66 4.48
N ILE A 188 3.88 -15.27 3.79
CA ILE A 188 4.92 -16.20 3.36
C ILE A 188 5.87 -16.46 4.53
N ASN A 189 5.99 -17.71 4.95
CA ASN A 189 6.87 -18.12 6.05
C ASN A 189 7.43 -19.52 5.78
N THR A 190 8.57 -19.60 5.10
CA THR A 190 9.30 -20.85 4.85
C THR A 190 10.41 -21.11 5.85
N GLY A 191 10.63 -20.17 6.78
CA GLY A 191 11.76 -20.19 7.73
C GLY A 191 13.03 -19.56 7.16
N ASN A 192 13.00 -19.02 5.93
CA ASN A 192 14.09 -18.25 5.35
C ASN A 192 13.66 -16.77 5.21
N PRO A 193 14.06 -15.90 6.15
CA PRO A 193 13.61 -14.51 6.22
C PRO A 193 13.79 -13.70 4.93
N LEU A 194 14.95 -13.85 4.31
CA LEU A 194 15.33 -13.09 3.12
C LEU A 194 14.51 -13.55 1.92
N ASP A 195 14.37 -14.87 1.78
CA ASP A 195 13.60 -15.47 0.69
C ASP A 195 12.09 -15.21 0.85
N ASP A 196 11.58 -15.28 2.08
CA ASP A 196 10.18 -15.01 2.41
C ASP A 196 9.81 -13.55 2.09
N TYR A 197 10.57 -12.59 2.63
CA TYR A 197 10.31 -11.16 2.40
C TYR A 197 10.57 -10.76 0.95
N GLY A 198 11.64 -11.30 0.34
CA GLY A 198 11.95 -11.11 -1.08
C GLY A 198 10.78 -11.56 -1.95
N THR A 199 10.29 -12.78 -1.74
CA THR A 199 9.13 -13.34 -2.48
C THR A 199 7.88 -12.50 -2.26
N ALA A 200 7.56 -12.18 -1.01
CA ALA A 200 6.34 -11.48 -0.61
C ALA A 200 6.24 -10.06 -1.18
N THR A 201 7.37 -9.40 -1.43
CA THR A 201 7.40 -8.04 -1.95
C THR A 201 7.63 -7.98 -3.45
N SER A 202 8.25 -8.99 -4.05
CA SER A 202 8.87 -8.84 -5.38
C SER A 202 8.49 -9.92 -6.39
N THR A 203 8.03 -11.09 -5.95
CA THR A 203 7.62 -12.17 -6.86
C THR A 203 6.20 -11.91 -7.37
N PRO A 204 5.98 -11.74 -8.69
CA PRO A 204 4.64 -11.51 -9.24
C PRO A 204 3.65 -12.64 -8.89
N GLY A 205 2.41 -12.29 -8.58
CA GLY A 205 1.35 -13.27 -8.29
C GLY A 205 1.57 -14.14 -7.04
N ASN A 206 2.47 -13.74 -6.13
CA ASN A 206 2.71 -14.48 -4.89
C ASN A 206 1.48 -14.48 -3.96
N ALA A 207 1.43 -15.44 -3.04
CA ALA A 207 0.28 -15.66 -2.18
C ALA A 207 0.06 -14.58 -1.10
N GLU A 208 0.97 -13.64 -0.88
CA GLU A 208 0.80 -12.58 0.12
C GLU A 208 0.08 -11.35 -0.44
N VAL A 209 0.08 -11.18 -1.77
CA VAL A 209 -0.44 -9.99 -2.44
C VAL A 209 -1.91 -10.16 -2.78
N ILE A 210 -2.78 -9.44 -2.06
CA ILE A 210 -4.24 -9.48 -2.22
C ILE A 210 -4.68 -8.73 -3.49
N LEU A 211 -4.05 -7.57 -3.75
CA LEU A 211 -4.30 -6.76 -4.94
C LEU A 211 -3.00 -6.06 -5.33
N ALA A 212 -2.70 -6.05 -6.63
CA ALA A 212 -1.56 -5.34 -7.19
C ALA A 212 -1.93 -4.52 -8.42
N TYR A 213 -1.21 -3.44 -8.65
CA TYR A 213 -1.19 -2.77 -9.94
C TYR A 213 -0.20 -3.50 -10.86
N LYS A 214 -0.75 -4.18 -11.87
CA LYS A 214 0.00 -5.00 -12.82
C LYS A 214 0.35 -4.17 -14.05
N SER A 215 1.65 -4.08 -14.34
CA SER A 215 2.16 -3.21 -15.39
C SER A 215 3.48 -3.72 -15.95
N ASN A 216 3.54 -3.94 -17.26
CA ASN A 216 4.68 -4.54 -17.96
C ASN A 216 5.23 -3.69 -19.13
N ASN A 217 4.87 -2.40 -19.20
CA ASN A 217 5.33 -1.50 -20.27
C ASN A 217 6.56 -0.69 -19.83
N SER A 218 7.41 -0.33 -20.79
CA SER A 218 8.72 0.31 -20.64
C SER A 218 8.69 1.81 -20.35
N TRP A 219 7.52 2.43 -20.15
CA TRP A 219 7.37 3.86 -19.79
C TRP A 219 6.66 4.05 -18.44
N GLN A 220 6.76 3.06 -17.56
CA GLN A 220 5.96 2.98 -16.35
C GLN A 220 6.77 3.24 -15.08
N MET A 221 6.06 3.32 -13.95
CA MET A 221 6.66 3.55 -12.64
C MET A 221 7.77 2.55 -12.27
N ASN A 222 7.78 1.34 -12.84
CA ASN A 222 8.79 0.33 -12.54
C ASN A 222 10.25 0.78 -12.82
N MET A 223 10.43 1.69 -13.78
CA MET A 223 11.74 2.21 -14.23
C MET A 223 12.45 2.96 -13.11
N PHE A 224 11.68 3.70 -12.30
CA PHE A 224 12.20 4.47 -11.17
C PHE A 224 12.67 3.59 -10.02
N TYR A 225 12.37 2.29 -10.03
CA TYR A 225 12.79 1.32 -9.02
C TYR A 225 13.81 0.31 -9.56
N ASN A 226 14.16 0.35 -10.84
CA ASN A 226 15.10 -0.59 -11.44
C ASN A 226 16.51 0.01 -11.50
N LEU A 227 17.46 -0.54 -10.75
CA LEU A 227 18.85 -0.07 -10.74
C LEU A 227 19.61 -0.24 -12.06
N HIS A 228 19.04 -0.88 -13.08
CA HIS A 228 19.62 -0.94 -14.43
C HIS A 228 19.15 0.20 -15.33
N ASN A 229 18.34 1.11 -14.79
CA ASN A 229 17.75 2.21 -15.53
C ASN A 229 18.23 3.56 -14.97
N TRP A 230 18.66 4.47 -15.84
CA TRP A 230 19.08 5.82 -15.46
C TRP A 230 17.99 6.64 -14.76
N GLN A 231 16.71 6.33 -14.99
CA GLN A 231 15.57 6.97 -14.33
C GLN A 231 15.41 6.54 -12.87
N ALA A 232 16.03 5.44 -12.44
CA ALA A 232 16.16 5.10 -11.02
C ALA A 232 17.27 5.92 -10.31
N TYR A 233 17.90 6.86 -11.03
CA TYR A 233 18.85 7.78 -10.42
C TYR A 233 18.17 8.56 -9.26
N GLY A 234 18.83 8.56 -8.10
CA GLY A 234 18.28 9.12 -6.85
C GLY A 234 17.41 8.17 -6.02
N ASN A 235 17.11 6.94 -6.49
CA ASN A 235 16.40 5.95 -5.67
C ASN A 235 17.36 5.23 -4.70
N VAL A 236 17.77 5.98 -3.68
CA VAL A 236 18.71 5.57 -2.65
C VAL A 236 18.10 5.64 -1.26
N LEU A 237 18.64 4.83 -0.35
CA LEU A 237 18.31 4.85 1.06
C LEU A 237 18.96 6.06 1.74
N LEU A 238 18.19 6.83 2.50
CA LEU A 238 18.70 7.93 3.33
C LEU A 238 19.14 7.42 4.71
N THR A 239 20.04 8.14 5.38
CA THR A 239 20.53 7.77 6.73
C THR A 239 19.40 7.59 7.74
N THR A 240 18.43 8.51 7.75
CA THR A 240 17.27 8.43 8.65
C THR A 240 16.39 7.20 8.42
N GLN A 241 16.37 6.67 7.19
CA GLN A 241 15.66 5.43 6.89
C GLN A 241 16.51 4.21 7.27
N LEU A 242 17.84 4.27 7.05
CA LEU A 242 18.77 3.22 7.45
C LEU A 242 18.71 2.94 8.95
N GLU A 243 18.61 3.99 9.76
CA GLU A 243 18.48 3.91 11.23
C GLU A 243 17.21 3.19 11.71
N THR A 244 16.22 2.98 10.85
CA THR A 244 14.98 2.24 11.20
C THR A 244 15.10 0.73 11.04
N TYR A 245 16.19 0.23 10.46
CA TYR A 245 16.45 -1.20 10.32
C TYR A 245 17.30 -1.73 11.48
N TYR A 246 17.02 -2.97 11.86
CA TYR A 246 17.73 -3.65 12.94
C TYR A 246 18.91 -4.48 12.43
N LYS A 247 19.75 -4.91 13.37
CA LYS A 247 20.68 -6.02 13.15
C LYS A 247 19.92 -7.35 13.01
N GLN A 248 20.62 -8.38 12.54
CA GLN A 248 20.08 -9.75 12.43
C GLN A 248 19.58 -10.32 13.77
N ASP A 249 20.23 -9.95 14.87
CA ASP A 249 19.84 -10.34 16.23
C ASP A 249 18.63 -9.57 16.77
N GLY A 250 18.16 -8.56 16.03
CA GLY A 250 17.01 -7.74 16.39
C GLY A 250 17.28 -6.50 17.20
N THR A 251 18.54 -6.23 17.54
CA THR A 251 18.92 -5.03 18.27
C THR A 251 19.26 -3.89 17.30
N ASP A 252 19.21 -2.66 17.81
CA ASP A 252 19.50 -1.47 17.00
C ASP A 252 20.95 -1.50 16.49
N GLN A 253 21.16 -0.98 15.28
CA GLN A 253 22.49 -0.74 14.74
C GLN A 253 22.97 0.64 15.16
N THR A 254 24.23 0.76 15.57
CA THR A 254 24.84 2.06 15.91
C THR A 254 25.47 2.66 14.66
N TRP A 255 25.09 3.88 14.30
CA TRP A 255 25.66 4.63 13.18
C TRP A 255 26.52 5.80 13.68
N PRO A 256 27.55 6.23 12.92
CA PRO A 256 28.36 7.39 13.26
C PRO A 256 27.52 8.66 13.39
N THR A 257 27.87 9.54 14.32
CA THR A 257 27.12 10.79 14.55
C THR A 257 27.97 12.03 14.28
N GLY A 258 27.35 13.09 13.79
CA GLY A 258 28.02 14.37 13.51
C GLY A 258 29.11 14.24 12.44
N THR A 259 30.35 14.57 12.80
CA THR A 259 31.51 14.58 11.88
C THR A 259 32.46 13.39 12.09
N GLU A 260 32.03 12.36 12.81
CA GLU A 260 32.82 11.16 13.05
C GLU A 260 33.19 10.48 11.72
N GLN A 261 34.48 10.23 11.50
CA GLN A 261 34.99 9.54 10.32
C GLN A 261 35.49 8.15 10.70
N LEU A 262 34.83 7.12 10.18
CA LEU A 262 35.23 5.73 10.35
C LEU A 262 35.75 5.13 9.03
N PRO A 263 36.63 4.11 9.09
CA PRO A 263 37.07 3.39 7.90
C PRO A 263 35.88 2.77 7.16
N PHE A 264 35.93 2.71 5.82
CA PHE A 264 34.87 2.10 5.02
C PHE A 264 34.60 0.61 5.36
N SER A 265 35.59 -0.09 5.92
CA SER A 265 35.42 -1.46 6.43
C SER A 265 34.40 -1.55 7.57
N ASP A 266 34.24 -0.50 8.37
CA ASP A 266 33.22 -0.44 9.43
C ASP A 266 31.81 -0.43 8.83
N TYR A 267 31.58 0.41 7.81
CA TYR A 267 30.35 0.42 7.03
C TYR A 267 30.03 -0.97 6.46
N LEU A 268 31.01 -1.62 5.81
CA LEU A 268 30.82 -2.96 5.25
C LEU A 268 30.46 -4.01 6.31
N SER A 269 31.06 -3.91 7.50
CA SER A 269 30.75 -4.79 8.63
C SER A 269 29.32 -4.58 9.12
N LYS A 270 28.92 -3.34 9.38
CA LYS A 270 27.57 -2.97 9.82
C LYS A 270 26.50 -3.39 8.83
N MET A 271 26.73 -3.20 7.53
CA MET A 271 25.80 -3.62 6.48
C MET A 271 25.59 -5.14 6.45
N LYS A 272 26.64 -5.94 6.63
CA LYS A 272 26.52 -7.41 6.69
C LYS A 272 25.68 -7.87 7.86
N ASP A 273 25.71 -7.13 8.97
CA ASP A 273 24.99 -7.43 10.20
C ASP A 273 23.51 -7.01 10.17
N MET A 274 23.04 -6.34 9.11
CA MET A 274 21.65 -5.91 8.99
C MET A 274 20.66 -7.07 8.78
N GLU A 275 19.43 -6.86 9.23
CA GLU A 275 18.32 -7.82 9.12
C GLU A 275 17.88 -8.14 7.69
N ALA A 276 17.09 -9.20 7.52
CA ALA A 276 16.67 -9.69 6.22
C ALA A 276 15.81 -8.70 5.40
N ARG A 277 14.97 -7.89 6.05
CA ARG A 277 14.16 -6.87 5.36
C ARG A 277 15.04 -5.83 4.68
N PHE A 278 16.11 -5.40 5.34
CA PHE A 278 17.11 -4.51 4.76
C PHE A 278 17.75 -5.17 3.54
N LYS A 279 18.26 -6.41 3.72
CA LYS A 279 18.93 -7.17 2.66
C LYS A 279 18.05 -7.47 1.44
N ALA A 280 16.74 -7.59 1.64
CA ALA A 280 15.76 -7.78 0.57
C ALA A 280 15.46 -6.49 -0.22
N CYS A 281 15.61 -5.33 0.42
CA CYS A 281 15.22 -4.03 -0.13
C CYS A 281 16.38 -3.23 -0.72
N PHE A 282 17.61 -3.47 -0.27
CA PHE A 282 18.74 -2.61 -0.58
C PHE A 282 20.01 -3.38 -0.93
N GLN A 283 20.77 -2.79 -1.86
CA GLN A 283 22.15 -3.13 -2.17
C GLN A 283 23.07 -2.08 -1.56
N PRO A 284 23.89 -2.44 -0.55
CA PRO A 284 24.91 -1.54 -0.01
C PRO A 284 25.98 -1.21 -1.05
N TRP A 285 26.63 -0.06 -0.90
CA TRP A 285 27.81 0.31 -1.68
C TRP A 285 28.93 -0.73 -1.61
N GLN A 286 29.55 -1.01 -2.76
CA GLN A 286 30.63 -1.99 -2.92
C GLN A 286 30.24 -3.43 -2.55
N MET A 287 28.95 -3.75 -2.58
CA MET A 287 28.42 -5.09 -2.30
C MET A 287 27.44 -5.54 -3.40
N ASP A 288 27.41 -6.83 -3.66
CA ASP A 288 26.39 -7.42 -4.54
C ASP A 288 25.03 -7.39 -3.84
N ALA A 289 23.95 -7.30 -4.63
CA ALA A 289 22.60 -7.29 -4.09
C ALA A 289 22.25 -8.66 -3.47
N TRP A 290 22.04 -8.72 -2.15
CA TRP A 290 21.73 -9.99 -1.47
C TRP A 290 20.43 -10.64 -1.92
N ASN A 291 19.49 -9.84 -2.44
CA ASN A 291 18.21 -10.33 -2.95
C ASN A 291 18.31 -10.97 -4.35
N ASN A 292 19.49 -10.95 -4.99
CA ASN A 292 19.81 -11.59 -6.26
C ASN A 292 21.14 -12.35 -6.18
N PRO A 293 21.23 -13.40 -5.32
CA PRO A 293 22.49 -14.05 -5.01
C PRO A 293 23.10 -14.71 -6.25
N GLY A 294 24.36 -14.37 -6.54
CA GLY A 294 25.12 -14.93 -7.67
C GLY A 294 24.70 -14.43 -9.06
N ASP A 295 23.77 -13.48 -9.14
CA ASP A 295 23.36 -12.91 -10.40
C ASP A 295 24.32 -11.79 -10.82
N ASN A 296 25.03 -12.02 -11.93
CA ASN A 296 26.00 -11.07 -12.45
C ASN A 296 25.37 -9.71 -12.80
N GLN A 297 24.10 -9.64 -13.22
CA GLN A 297 23.41 -8.38 -13.52
C GLN A 297 23.28 -7.52 -12.27
N TRP A 298 22.94 -8.14 -11.15
CA TRP A 298 22.72 -7.48 -9.86
C TRP A 298 23.98 -7.35 -8.99
N SER A 299 25.16 -7.55 -9.60
CA SER A 299 26.44 -7.35 -8.93
C SER A 299 26.76 -5.87 -8.74
N ASN A 300 27.66 -5.55 -7.82
CA ASN A 300 28.17 -4.19 -7.65
C ASN A 300 28.80 -3.65 -8.95
N GLN A 301 29.36 -4.54 -9.79
CA GLN A 301 30.03 -4.17 -11.04
C GLN A 301 29.04 -3.81 -12.16
N ASN A 302 27.88 -4.46 -12.24
CA ASN A 302 26.96 -4.30 -13.38
C ASN A 302 25.70 -3.48 -13.08
N THR A 303 25.44 -3.17 -11.82
CA THR A 303 24.39 -2.20 -11.44
C THR A 303 24.83 -0.76 -11.77
N PHE A 304 23.87 0.11 -12.14
CA PHE A 304 24.16 1.47 -12.61
C PHE A 304 25.04 2.27 -11.65
N GLN A 305 26.17 2.79 -12.13
CA GLN A 305 27.30 3.25 -11.30
C GLN A 305 27.42 4.77 -11.11
N TRP A 306 26.43 5.56 -11.50
CA TRP A 306 26.52 7.01 -11.32
C TRP A 306 26.63 7.40 -9.85
N GLU A 307 27.28 8.53 -9.57
CA GLU A 307 27.42 9.04 -8.21
C GLU A 307 26.05 9.37 -7.62
N MET A 308 25.68 8.73 -6.52
CA MET A 308 24.43 8.98 -5.79
C MET A 308 24.74 9.28 -4.34
N THR A 309 23.99 10.20 -3.74
CA THR A 309 24.12 10.60 -2.34
C THR A 309 23.14 9.82 -1.48
N GLY A 310 23.59 8.70 -0.88
CA GLY A 310 22.78 7.88 0.02
C GLY A 310 23.57 6.74 0.64
N CYS A 311 22.92 5.94 1.48
CA CYS A 311 23.55 4.84 2.22
C CYS A 311 23.53 3.49 1.48
N ALA A 312 22.57 3.28 0.58
CA ALA A 312 22.44 2.06 -0.22
C ALA A 312 21.51 2.30 -1.42
N ARG A 313 21.58 1.45 -2.44
CA ARG A 313 20.70 1.49 -3.62
C ARG A 313 19.45 0.64 -3.40
N SER A 314 18.27 1.08 -3.84
CA SER A 314 17.06 0.27 -3.70
C SER A 314 17.00 -0.88 -4.72
N THR A 315 16.92 -2.12 -4.24
CA THR A 315 16.67 -3.33 -5.06
C THR A 315 15.32 -3.95 -4.77
N LYS A 316 14.49 -3.29 -3.95
CA LYS A 316 13.14 -3.74 -3.63
C LYS A 316 12.32 -3.95 -4.90
N PHE A 317 11.45 -4.96 -4.90
CA PHE A 317 10.65 -5.43 -6.04
C PHE A 317 11.39 -6.31 -7.08
N TYR A 318 12.70 -6.46 -6.93
CA TYR A 318 13.54 -7.26 -7.82
C TYR A 318 14.28 -8.38 -7.07
N TYR A 319 13.56 -9.24 -6.36
CA TYR A 319 14.10 -10.47 -5.78
C TYR A 319 14.24 -11.57 -6.83
N LYS A 320 15.41 -12.24 -6.88
CA LYS A 320 15.77 -13.29 -7.86
C LYS A 320 15.25 -12.95 -9.27
N ALA A 321 15.48 -11.69 -9.67
CA ALA A 321 14.81 -11.11 -10.82
C ALA A 321 15.43 -11.53 -12.16
N GLY A 322 16.71 -11.90 -12.20
CA GLY A 322 17.38 -12.11 -13.48
C GLY A 322 17.30 -10.84 -14.33
N SER A 323 16.93 -11.02 -15.59
CA SER A 323 16.67 -9.94 -16.55
C SER A 323 15.28 -9.30 -16.43
N ARG A 324 14.46 -9.68 -15.43
CA ARG A 324 13.12 -9.11 -15.25
C ARG A 324 13.22 -7.63 -14.90
N ASN A 325 12.69 -6.79 -15.79
CA ASN A 325 12.69 -5.33 -15.64
C ASN A 325 11.34 -4.73 -15.24
N TRP A 326 10.33 -5.56 -14.97
CA TRP A 326 8.98 -5.17 -14.55
C TRP A 326 8.60 -5.86 -13.23
N PHE A 327 7.69 -5.29 -12.46
CA PHE A 327 7.12 -5.91 -11.26
C PHE A 327 5.66 -5.48 -11.08
N GLU A 328 4.94 -6.21 -10.23
CA GLU A 328 3.58 -5.86 -9.83
C GLU A 328 3.64 -5.03 -8.55
N PHE A 329 3.10 -3.80 -8.55
CA PHE A 329 3.09 -2.95 -7.36
C PHE A 329 2.04 -3.45 -6.37
N PRO A 330 2.41 -3.98 -5.19
CA PRO A 330 1.43 -4.47 -4.24
C PRO A 330 0.63 -3.29 -3.66
N LEU A 331 -0.69 -3.29 -3.86
CA LEU A 331 -1.60 -2.30 -3.29
C LEU A 331 -2.06 -2.73 -1.90
N PHE A 332 -2.35 -4.02 -1.73
CA PHE A 332 -2.72 -4.63 -0.46
C PHE A 332 -2.03 -5.98 -0.31
N ARG A 333 -1.47 -6.23 0.87
CA ARG A 333 -0.82 -7.50 1.24
C ARG A 333 -1.35 -8.00 2.58
N VAL A 334 -1.34 -9.31 2.80
CA VAL A 334 -1.75 -9.93 4.08
C VAL A 334 -0.98 -9.32 5.26
N ALA A 335 0.33 -9.11 5.11
CA ALA A 335 1.17 -8.39 6.07
C ALA A 335 0.59 -7.04 6.54
N SER A 336 0.02 -6.24 5.63
CA SER A 336 -0.54 -4.93 5.99
C SER A 336 -1.81 -5.04 6.84
N LEU A 337 -2.56 -6.13 6.71
CA LEU A 337 -3.75 -6.38 7.53
C LEU A 337 -3.36 -6.84 8.94
N TYR A 338 -2.33 -7.70 9.08
CA TYR A 338 -1.78 -8.05 10.39
C TYR A 338 -1.28 -6.81 11.15
N LEU A 339 -0.52 -5.93 10.47
CA LEU A 339 -0.05 -4.68 11.07
C LEU A 339 -1.21 -3.73 11.42
N SER A 340 -2.25 -3.66 10.58
CA SER A 340 -3.44 -2.84 10.88
C SER A 340 -4.20 -3.35 12.09
N ALA A 341 -4.39 -4.68 12.20
CA ALA A 341 -5.00 -5.31 13.36
C ALA A 341 -4.18 -5.06 14.64
N ALA A 342 -2.86 -5.25 14.57
CA ALA A 342 -1.95 -5.02 15.68
C ALA A 342 -2.00 -3.57 16.19
N GLU A 343 -1.91 -2.59 15.28
CA GLU A 343 -2.04 -1.16 15.61
C GLU A 343 -3.39 -0.90 16.30
N ALA A 344 -4.50 -1.35 15.72
CA ALA A 344 -5.83 -1.11 16.28
C ALA A 344 -6.07 -1.81 17.63
N TYR A 345 -5.49 -2.99 17.86
CA TYR A 345 -5.54 -3.64 19.17
C TYR A 345 -4.70 -2.93 20.21
N ASN A 346 -3.51 -2.45 19.83
CA ASN A 346 -2.67 -1.68 20.73
C ASN A 346 -3.41 -0.43 21.22
N GLU A 347 -3.96 0.34 20.28
CA GLU A 347 -4.65 1.60 20.55
C GLU A 347 -6.00 1.41 21.28
N SER A 348 -6.60 0.22 21.20
CA SER A 348 -7.80 -0.13 21.98
C SER A 348 -7.49 -0.82 23.32
N GLY A 349 -6.22 -0.88 23.73
CA GLY A 349 -5.79 -1.50 25.00
C GLY A 349 -5.83 -3.03 25.03
N GLN A 350 -6.05 -3.69 23.89
CA GLN A 350 -6.06 -5.15 23.74
C GLN A 350 -4.65 -5.68 23.45
N THR A 351 -3.69 -5.38 24.33
CA THR A 351 -2.25 -5.63 24.13
C THR A 351 -1.91 -7.10 23.85
N ALA A 352 -2.62 -8.07 24.45
CA ALA A 352 -2.42 -9.48 24.17
C ALA A 352 -2.78 -9.88 22.72
N LYS A 353 -3.84 -9.29 22.15
CA LYS A 353 -4.20 -9.49 20.74
C LYS A 353 -3.22 -8.77 19.81
N ALA A 354 -2.87 -7.55 20.16
CA ALA A 354 -1.85 -6.78 19.42
C ALA A 354 -0.54 -7.55 19.33
N TRP A 355 -0.11 -8.14 20.45
CA TRP A 355 1.07 -8.99 20.55
C TRP A 355 0.96 -10.24 19.67
N ASN A 356 -0.16 -10.95 19.71
CA ASN A 356 -0.35 -12.17 18.91
C ASN A 356 -0.33 -11.89 17.41
N ASP A 357 -0.97 -10.81 16.95
CA ASP A 357 -0.96 -10.44 15.53
C ASP A 357 0.40 -9.88 15.08
N SER A 358 1.06 -9.14 15.98
CA SER A 358 2.45 -8.72 15.79
C SER A 358 3.38 -9.92 15.68
N ILE A 359 3.24 -10.92 16.56
CA ILE A 359 3.98 -12.18 16.49
C ILE A 359 3.68 -12.92 15.20
N LYS A 360 2.42 -13.02 14.76
CA LYS A 360 2.13 -13.70 13.49
C LYS A 360 2.83 -12.99 12.33
N PHE A 361 2.92 -11.66 12.35
CA PHE A 361 3.71 -10.89 11.40
C PHE A 361 5.24 -11.07 11.56
N THR A 362 5.77 -11.04 12.78
CA THR A 362 7.23 -11.14 13.07
C THR A 362 7.75 -12.57 13.18
N SER A 363 6.87 -13.56 13.22
CA SER A 363 7.18 -15.00 13.17
C SER A 363 7.52 -15.47 11.76
N VAL A 364 7.30 -14.61 10.74
CA VAL A 364 8.13 -14.61 9.54
C VAL A 364 9.49 -14.09 9.98
N PRO A 365 10.57 -14.87 9.94
CA PRO A 365 11.78 -14.62 10.71
C PRO A 365 12.64 -13.41 10.23
N ALA A 366 12.01 -12.44 9.55
CA ALA A 366 12.61 -11.21 9.05
C ALA A 366 12.41 -10.00 9.96
N CYS A 367 11.74 -10.12 11.10
CA CYS A 367 11.60 -9.03 12.06
C CYS A 367 11.83 -9.55 13.48
N PRO A 368 12.69 -8.91 14.29
CA PRO A 368 12.77 -9.24 15.70
C PRO A 368 11.44 -8.98 16.40
N PRO A 369 11.17 -9.63 17.55
CA PRO A 369 9.99 -9.35 18.35
C PRO A 369 9.92 -7.85 18.66
N LEU A 370 8.73 -7.27 18.49
CA LEU A 370 8.47 -5.88 18.87
C LEU A 370 8.72 -5.73 20.38
N ARG A 371 9.29 -4.60 20.79
CA ARG A 371 9.48 -4.27 22.21
C ARG A 371 8.25 -3.60 22.79
#